data_AF-A0A966M6U9-F1
#
_entry.id   AF-A0A966M6U9-F1
#
_cell.length_a   1.000
_cell.length_b   1.000
_cell.length_c   1.000
_cell.angle_alpha   90.00
_cell.angle_beta   90.00
_cell.angle_gamma   90.00
#
_symmetry.space_group_name_H-M   'P 1'
#
loop_
_entity.id
_entity.type
_entity.pdbx_description
1 polymer ?
#
loop_
_entity_poly.entity_id
_entity_poly.type
_entity_poly.pdbx_seq_one_letter_code
_entity_poly.pdbx_strand_id
1 'polypeptide(L)'
;TLFWSLASTAVSAKFGTGLITGVILSAFLSSLQSKRFEIKSFETPIQTTQYITGAMLMGFGGVLAGGCTMGAGISGISTLSVSAFLAIICIVLGAKIANRQPRLLERFSF
;
A
#
# COMPACT_ATOMS: atom_id res chain seq x y z
N THR A 1 -2.44 -14.19 -23.52
CA THR A 1 -2.98 -15.24 -22.61
C THR A 1 -1.88 -16.07 -21.97
N LEU A 2 -0.83 -16.49 -22.69
CA LEU A 2 0.34 -17.20 -22.11
C LEU A 2 1.01 -16.47 -20.93
N PHE A 3 1.16 -15.14 -21.00
CA PHE A 3 1.73 -14.33 -19.92
C PHE A 3 0.94 -14.43 -18.60
N TRP A 4 -0.39 -14.54 -18.68
CA TRP A 4 -1.25 -14.61 -17.49
C TRP A 4 -1.10 -15.96 -16.78
N SER A 5 -1.01 -17.07 -17.52
CA SER A 5 -0.73 -18.41 -16.95
C SER A 5 0.69 -18.55 -16.38
N LEU A 6 1.71 -17.94 -17.02
CA LEU A 6 3.08 -17.91 -16.50
C LEU A 6 3.16 -17.06 -15.21
N ALA A 7 2.47 -15.93 -15.15
CA ALA A 7 2.36 -15.10 -13.95
C ALA A 7 1.65 -15.86 -12.80
N SER A 8 0.56 -16.60 -13.08
CA SER A 8 -0.15 -17.41 -12.08
C SER A 8 0.68 -18.58 -11.54
N THR A 9 1.64 -19.10 -12.32
CA THR A 9 2.51 -20.21 -11.89
C THR A 9 3.77 -19.71 -11.16
N ALA A 10 4.24 -18.48 -11.46
CA ALA A 10 5.37 -17.85 -10.80
C ALA A 10 5.02 -17.33 -9.39
N VAL A 11 3.79 -16.86 -9.17
CA VAL A 11 3.30 -16.50 -7.84
C VAL A 11 2.78 -17.76 -7.16
N SER A 12 3.69 -18.56 -6.62
CA SER A 12 3.32 -19.64 -5.69
C SER A 12 2.40 -19.05 -4.62
N ALA A 13 1.31 -19.73 -4.24
CA ALA A 13 0.37 -19.23 -3.23
C ALA A 13 1.05 -18.85 -1.90
N LYS A 14 2.29 -19.35 -1.68
CA LYS A 14 3.18 -19.04 -0.56
C LYS A 14 3.94 -17.72 -0.69
N PHE A 15 4.04 -17.11 -1.88
CA PHE A 15 4.82 -15.88 -2.09
C PHE A 15 4.16 -14.70 -1.38
N GLY A 16 2.83 -14.57 -1.48
CA GLY A 16 2.08 -13.55 -0.76
C GLY A 16 2.25 -13.69 0.76
N THR A 17 2.04 -14.89 1.29
CA THR A 17 2.19 -15.18 2.73
C THR A 17 3.62 -14.96 3.20
N GLY A 18 4.60 -15.45 2.44
CA GLY A 18 6.03 -15.31 2.72
C GLY A 18 6.48 -13.85 2.75
N LEU A 19 6.00 -13.04 1.80
CA LEU A 19 6.30 -11.60 1.73
C LEU A 19 5.66 -10.86 2.92
N ILE A 20 4.41 -11.16 3.27
CA ILE A 20 3.75 -10.59 4.45
C ILE A 20 4.52 -10.96 5.72
N THR A 21 4.83 -12.24 5.92
CA THR A 21 5.61 -12.67 7.10
C THR A 21 7.00 -12.05 7.13
N GLY A 22 7.67 -11.92 5.98
CA GLY A 22 8.99 -11.32 5.87
C GLY A 22 9.00 -9.82 6.17
N VAL A 23 7.98 -9.08 5.70
CA VAL A 23 7.82 -7.65 6.03
C VAL A 23 7.57 -7.48 7.52
N ILE A 24 6.71 -8.30 8.13
CA ILE A 24 6.44 -8.25 9.58
C ILE A 24 7.72 -8.56 10.37
N LEU A 25 8.44 -9.62 10.01
CA LEU A 25 9.70 -10.01 10.65
C LEU A 25 10.77 -8.91 10.53
N SER A 26 10.95 -8.33 9.34
CA SER A 26 11.96 -7.29 9.11
C SER A 26 11.62 -5.96 9.77
N ALA A 27 10.34 -5.53 9.77
CA ALA A 27 9.90 -4.35 10.48
C ALA A 27 10.10 -4.50 12.00
N PHE A 28 9.81 -5.69 12.54
CA PHE A 28 10.05 -6.00 13.95
C PHE A 28 11.53 -5.93 14.31
N LEU A 29 12.39 -6.55 13.49
CA LEU A 29 13.84 -6.54 13.69
C LEU A 29 14.43 -5.12 13.59
N SER A 30 13.96 -4.34 12.62
CA SER A 30 14.39 -2.94 12.43
C SER A 30 13.94 -2.04 13.59
N SER A 31 12.74 -2.25 14.12
CA SER A 31 12.23 -1.50 15.26
C SER A 31 13.01 -1.81 16.55
N LEU A 32 13.35 -3.08 16.78
CA LEU A 32 14.22 -3.50 17.89
C LEU A 32 15.60 -2.85 17.81
N GLN A 33 16.21 -2.83 16.62
CA GLN A 33 17.53 -2.21 16.42
C GLN A 33 17.48 -0.69 16.59
N SER A 34 16.36 -0.06 16.24
CA SER A 34 16.15 1.37 16.42
C SER A 34 15.85 1.78 17.87
N LYS A 35 15.55 0.84 18.79
CA LYS A 35 15.19 1.09 20.21
C LYS A 35 14.05 2.12 20.41
N ARG A 36 13.23 2.36 19.39
CA ARG A 36 12.13 3.34 19.36
C ARG A 36 10.76 2.65 19.37
N PHE A 37 10.65 1.53 20.08
CA PHE A 37 9.42 0.75 20.12
C PHE A 37 8.36 1.50 20.94
N GLU A 38 7.62 2.40 20.30
CA GLU A 38 6.46 3.07 20.88
C GLU A 38 5.19 2.37 20.41
N ILE A 39 4.46 1.82 21.37
CA ILE A 39 3.15 1.23 21.14
C ILE A 39 2.15 2.39 21.06
N LYS A 40 1.82 2.83 19.84
CA LYS A 40 0.75 3.81 19.62
C LYS A 40 -0.61 3.12 19.67
N SER A 41 -1.47 3.60 20.53
CA SER A 41 -2.87 3.17 20.61
C SER A 41 -3.77 4.19 19.90
N PHE A 42 -4.92 3.76 19.41
CA PHE A 42 -5.87 4.66 18.76
C PHE A 42 -6.60 5.50 19.81
N GLU A 43 -6.25 6.78 19.90
CA GLU A 43 -6.83 7.71 20.88
C GLU A 43 -8.28 8.12 20.59
N THR A 44 -8.81 7.87 19.38
CA THR A 44 -10.17 8.32 19.01
C THR A 44 -10.86 7.34 18.05
N PRO A 45 -12.17 7.06 18.22
CA PRO A 45 -12.93 6.21 17.30
C PRO A 45 -12.97 6.78 15.87
N ILE A 46 -12.97 8.11 15.72
CA ILE A 46 -12.88 8.79 14.41
C ILE A 46 -11.57 8.42 13.67
N GLN A 47 -10.45 8.36 14.38
CA GLN A 47 -9.17 8.03 13.75
C GLN A 47 -9.20 6.60 13.21
N THR A 48 -9.72 5.66 14.00
CA THR A 48 -9.85 4.25 13.59
C THR A 48 -10.70 4.10 12.31
N THR A 49 -11.86 4.77 12.24
CA THR A 49 -12.72 4.67 11.04
C THR A 49 -12.08 5.27 9.80
N GLN A 50 -11.31 6.35 9.95
CA GLN A 50 -10.55 6.93 8.83
C GLN A 50 -9.43 6.01 8.34
N TYR A 51 -8.67 5.40 9.25
CA TYR A 51 -7.61 4.46 8.88
C TYR A 51 -8.18 3.22 8.16
N ILE A 52 -9.28 2.66 8.66
CA ILE A 52 -9.94 1.51 8.03
C ILE A 52 -10.48 1.88 6.65
N THR A 53 -11.13 3.03 6.53
CA THR A 53 -11.67 3.51 5.25
C THR A 53 -10.54 3.74 4.25
N GLY A 54 -9.43 4.35 4.66
CA GLY A 54 -8.24 4.52 3.83
C GLY A 54 -7.63 3.18 3.39
N ALA A 55 -7.53 2.19 4.29
CA ALA A 55 -7.03 0.86 3.98
C ALA A 55 -7.90 0.13 2.95
N MET A 56 -9.23 0.23 3.10
CA MET A 56 -10.19 -0.33 2.14
C MET A 56 -10.04 0.30 0.75
N LEU A 57 -9.99 1.64 0.68
CA LEU A 57 -9.80 2.35 -0.60
C LEU A 57 -8.46 2.00 -1.26
N MET A 58 -7.38 1.91 -0.49
CA MET A 58 -6.06 1.54 -1.02
C MET A 58 -6.03 0.11 -1.55
N GLY A 59 -6.69 -0.83 -0.86
CA GLY A 59 -6.84 -2.21 -1.32
C GLY A 59 -7.67 -2.31 -2.60
N PHE A 60 -8.85 -1.69 -2.63
CA PHE A 60 -9.73 -1.69 -3.79
C PHE A 60 -9.08 -1.04 -5.02
N GLY A 61 -8.42 0.11 -4.81
CA GLY A 61 -7.66 0.80 -5.86
C GLY A 61 -6.50 -0.04 -6.41
N GLY A 62 -5.79 -0.79 -5.56
CA GLY A 62 -4.71 -1.69 -6.00
C GLY A 62 -5.20 -2.84 -6.87
N VAL A 63 -6.38 -3.41 -6.58
CA VAL A 63 -6.99 -4.45 -7.42
C VAL A 63 -7.44 -3.87 -8.77
N LEU A 64 -8.11 -2.71 -8.76
CA LEU A 64 -8.54 -2.04 -9.99
C LEU A 64 -7.37 -1.62 -10.89
N ALA A 65 -6.26 -1.18 -10.30
CA ALA A 65 -5.04 -0.82 -11.03
C ALA A 65 -4.24 -2.06 -11.50
N GLY A 66 -4.64 -3.27 -11.10
CA GLY A 66 -3.93 -4.50 -11.43
C GLY A 66 -2.57 -4.67 -10.74
N GLY A 67 -2.33 -3.95 -9.63
CA GLY A 67 -1.06 -4.02 -8.92
C GLY A 67 -0.95 -3.07 -7.72
N CYS A 68 0.05 -3.30 -6.89
CA CYS A 68 0.45 -2.41 -5.79
C CYS A 68 1.70 -1.60 -6.18
N THR A 69 2.03 -0.56 -5.42
CA THR A 69 3.20 0.30 -5.70
C THR A 69 4.52 -0.48 -5.82
N MET A 70 4.68 -1.58 -5.07
CA MET A 70 5.85 -2.46 -5.19
C MET A 70 5.89 -3.20 -6.53
N GLY A 71 4.76 -3.76 -6.97
CA GLY A 71 4.67 -4.51 -8.23
C GLY A 71 4.61 -3.61 -9.47
N ALA A 72 3.72 -2.63 -9.48
CA ALA A 72 3.53 -1.68 -10.59
C ALA A 72 4.67 -0.65 -10.67
N GLY A 73 5.28 -0.28 -9.54
CA GLY A 73 6.39 0.65 -9.48
C GLY A 73 7.73 -0.03 -9.80
N ILE A 74 8.21 -0.88 -8.90
CA ILE A 74 9.60 -1.37 -8.96
C ILE A 74 9.81 -2.34 -10.14
N SER A 75 8.89 -3.28 -10.34
CA SER A 75 8.95 -4.20 -11.49
C SER A 75 8.45 -3.57 -12.79
N GLY A 76 7.45 -2.68 -12.72
CA GLY A 76 6.90 -2.01 -13.90
C GLY A 76 7.85 -1.01 -14.55
N ILE A 77 8.64 -0.27 -13.75
CA ILE A 77 9.67 0.66 -14.25
C ILE A 77 10.78 -0.11 -15.00
N SER A 78 11.15 -1.31 -14.53
CA SER A 78 12.17 -2.14 -15.19
C SER A 78 11.73 -2.65 -16.57
N THR A 79 10.42 -2.79 -16.80
CA THR A 79 9.85 -3.20 -18.10
C THR A 79 9.68 -2.03 -19.07
N LEU A 80 10.03 -0.80 -18.67
CA LEU A 80 9.85 0.44 -19.45
C LEU A 80 8.44 0.60 -20.06
N SER A 81 7.41 0.10 -19.35
CA SER A 81 6.06 0.05 -19.88
C SER A 81 5.30 1.35 -19.60
N VAL A 82 4.66 1.93 -20.62
CA VAL A 82 3.87 3.16 -20.52
C VAL A 82 2.74 3.03 -19.49
N SER A 83 2.21 1.82 -19.32
CA SER A 83 1.18 1.50 -18.33
C SER A 83 1.65 1.68 -16.89
N ALA A 84 2.91 1.36 -16.58
CA ALA A 84 3.49 1.52 -15.25
C ALA A 84 3.60 3.00 -14.87
N PHE A 85 4.04 3.85 -15.80
CA PHE A 85 4.06 5.30 -15.59
C PHE A 85 2.66 5.86 -15.35
N LEU A 86 1.67 5.43 -16.14
CA LEU A 86 0.30 5.90 -15.99
C LEU A 86 -0.31 5.47 -14.64
N ALA A 87 -0.07 4.23 -14.21
CA ALA A 87 -0.50 3.74 -12.90
C ALA A 87 0.13 4.53 -11.75
N ILE A 88 1.44 4.79 -11.79
CA ILE A 88 2.14 5.60 -10.78
C ILE A 88 1.59 7.03 -10.75
N ILE A 89 1.38 7.66 -11.91
CA ILE A 89 0.81 9.01 -12.00
C ILE A 89 -0.58 9.06 -11.35
N CYS A 90 -1.45 8.09 -11.65
CA CYS A 90 -2.77 7.99 -11.03
C CYS A 90 -2.69 7.80 -9.51
N ILE A 91 -1.78 6.94 -9.02
CA ILE A 91 -1.55 6.73 -7.58
C ILE A 91 -1.08 8.02 -6.91
N VAL A 92 -0.12 8.74 -7.50
CA VAL A 92 0.41 10.02 -6.98
C VAL A 92 -0.66 11.11 -6.99
N LEU A 93 -1.46 11.20 -8.04
CA LEU A 93 -2.57 12.16 -8.11
C LEU A 93 -3.64 11.85 -7.07
N GLY A 94 -4.04 10.58 -6.92
CA GLY A 94 -4.96 10.13 -5.88
C GLY A 94 -4.44 10.45 -4.47
N ALA A 95 -3.16 10.19 -4.21
CA ALA A 95 -2.52 10.51 -2.94
C ALA A 95 -2.46 12.03 -2.70
N LYS A 96 -2.18 12.85 -3.73
CA LYS A 96 -2.20 14.32 -3.59
C LYS A 96 -3.61 14.86 -3.33
N ILE A 97 -4.64 14.28 -3.95
CA ILE A 97 -6.04 14.68 -3.71
C ILE A 97 -6.47 14.27 -2.29
N ALA A 98 -6.14 13.06 -1.85
CA ALA A 98 -6.37 12.61 -0.48
C ALA A 98 -5.59 13.47 0.54
N ASN A 99 -4.35 13.83 0.24
CA ASN A 99 -3.53 14.73 1.06
C ASN A 99 -3.96 16.21 0.98
N ARG A 100 -4.86 16.58 0.07
CA ARG A 100 -5.52 17.90 0.04
C ARG A 100 -6.81 17.93 0.88
N GLN A 101 -7.35 16.78 1.27
CA GLN A 101 -8.47 16.65 2.19
C GLN A 101 -8.20 16.83 3.71
N PRO A 102 -6.97 16.93 4.27
CA PRO A 102 -6.78 17.05 5.72
C PRO A 102 -7.31 18.37 6.30
N ARG A 103 -7.70 19.35 5.48
CA ARG A 103 -8.40 20.56 5.95
C ARG A 103 -9.84 20.31 6.40
N LEU A 104 -10.45 19.18 6.04
CA LEU A 104 -11.83 18.88 6.47
C LEU A 104 -11.87 18.19 7.84
N LEU A 105 -10.73 17.67 8.31
CA LEU A 105 -10.62 16.91 9.55
C LEU A 105 -10.17 17.76 10.74
N GLU A 106 -9.49 18.89 10.50
CA GLU A 106 -9.34 19.94 11.53
C GLU A 106 -10.69 20.55 11.94
N ARG A 107 -11.73 20.47 11.10
CA ARG A 107 -13.06 21.01 11.42
C ARG A 107 -13.91 20.11 12.33
N PHE A 108 -13.52 18.85 12.53
CA PHE A 108 -14.19 17.89 13.42
C PHE A 108 -13.41 17.61 14.72
N SER A 109 -12.26 18.28 14.92
CA SER A 109 -11.48 18.26 16.16
C SER A 109 -11.68 19.54 16.98
N PHE A 110 -12.91 20.04 17.07
CA PHE A 110 -13.33 21.05 18.03
C PHE A 110 -14.68 20.64 18.65
#